data_AF-A0A957U5T9-F1
#
_entry.id   AF-A0A957U5T9-F1
#
_cell.length_a   1.000
_cell.length_b   1.000
_cell.length_c   1.000
_cell.angle_alpha   90.00
_cell.angle_beta   90.00
_cell.angle_gamma   90.00
#
_symmetry.space_group_name_H-M   'P 1'
#
loop_
_entity.id
_entity.type
_entity.pdbx_description
1 polymer ?
#
loop_
_entity_poly.entity_id
_entity_poly.type
_entity_poly.pdbx_seq_one_letter_code
_entity_poly.pdbx_strand_id
1 'polypeptide(L)'
;MSDRLLAYDWAHVGNWNACYNATMSDTVQLTLELPRQLFSAFRQEPEEFLAAMRLAAAVKWYETEQLSQAKAAEIAGLSRAEFLAALDRFGVTPFRITASDLIHEAQSSYDT
;
A
#
# COMPACT_ATOMS: atom_id res chain seq x y z
N MET A 1 -1.02 -5.21 36.58
CA MET A 1 -1.93 -5.03 35.42
C MET A 1 -1.18 -5.54 34.21
N SER A 2 -1.01 -6.85 34.04
CA SER A 2 -1.97 -7.75 33.39
C SER A 2 -2.52 -7.11 32.12
N ASP A 3 -1.83 -7.35 31.01
CA ASP A 3 -2.53 -7.48 29.74
C ASP A 3 -2.31 -8.90 29.22
N ARG A 4 -3.43 -9.58 29.08
CA ARG A 4 -3.59 -11.02 28.97
C ARG A 4 -3.93 -11.28 27.52
N LEU A 5 -2.92 -11.20 26.64
CA LEU A 5 -3.06 -11.69 25.27
C LEU A 5 -3.12 -13.21 25.33
N LEU A 6 -4.32 -13.71 25.08
CA LEU A 6 -4.68 -15.10 24.96
C LEU A 6 -3.87 -15.75 23.83
N ALA A 7 -2.70 -16.30 24.19
CA ALA A 7 -2.14 -17.43 23.48
C ALA A 7 -3.13 -18.58 23.63
N TYR A 8 -4.09 -18.68 22.72
CA TYR A 8 -4.87 -19.90 22.60
C TYR A 8 -3.90 -21.06 22.39
N ASP A 9 -4.05 -22.09 23.22
CA ASP A 9 -3.33 -23.35 23.18
C ASP A 9 -3.70 -24.12 21.91
N TRP A 10 -2.78 -24.21 20.94
CA TRP A 10 -2.96 -24.92 19.66
C TRP A 10 -2.01 -26.13 19.54
N ALA A 11 -1.72 -26.82 20.66
CA ALA A 11 -0.77 -27.95 20.70
C ALA A 11 -1.11 -29.18 19.80
N HIS A 12 -2.19 -29.14 19.01
CA HIS A 12 -2.64 -30.25 18.17
C HIS A 12 -2.42 -30.03 16.66
N VAL A 13 -2.03 -28.83 16.22
CA VAL A 13 -1.84 -28.55 14.80
C VAL A 13 -0.37 -28.76 14.43
N GLY A 14 -0.10 -29.88 13.77
CA GLY A 14 1.23 -30.25 13.30
C GLY A 14 1.82 -29.21 12.33
N ASN A 15 3.05 -28.80 12.62
CA ASN A 15 3.92 -27.93 11.83
C ASN A 15 3.51 -26.45 11.67
N TRP A 16 3.70 -25.71 12.76
CA TRP A 16 3.59 -24.26 12.87
C TRP A 16 4.39 -23.48 11.82
N ASN A 17 5.54 -24.00 11.38
CA ASN A 17 6.37 -23.36 10.36
C ASN A 17 5.70 -23.37 8.98
N ALA A 18 4.83 -24.35 8.68
CA ALA A 18 4.16 -24.42 7.38
C ALA A 18 3.12 -23.29 7.20
N CYS A 19 2.29 -23.02 8.22
CA CYS A 19 1.32 -21.92 8.19
C CYS A 19 2.00 -20.55 8.23
N TYR A 20 3.06 -20.41 9.02
CA TYR A 20 3.88 -19.19 9.07
C TYR A 20 4.55 -18.91 7.71
N ASN A 21 5.15 -19.92 7.08
CA ASN A 21 5.82 -19.78 5.77
C ASN A 21 4.84 -19.58 4.61
N ALA A 22 3.63 -20.15 4.68
CA ALA A 22 2.58 -19.94 3.70
C ALA A 22 2.04 -18.50 3.71
N THR A 23 2.04 -17.84 4.88
CA THR A 23 1.58 -16.45 5.03
C THR A 23 2.60 -15.44 4.48
N MET A 24 3.88 -15.81 4.36
CA MET A 24 4.97 -14.94 3.89
C MET A 24 5.28 -15.04 2.38
N SER A 25 4.58 -15.90 1.61
CA SER A 25 5.03 -16.26 0.25
C SER A 25 3.91 -16.45 -0.78
N ASP A 26 2.77 -15.76 -0.68
CA ASP A 26 1.74 -15.81 -1.74
C ASP A 26 1.98 -14.71 -2.76
N THR A 27 2.91 -14.96 -3.69
CA THR A 27 3.18 -14.04 -4.81
C THR A 27 2.63 -14.62 -6.10
N VAL A 28 2.02 -13.76 -6.92
CA VAL A 28 1.48 -14.12 -8.23
C VAL A 28 2.33 -13.45 -9.31
N GLN A 29 2.65 -14.20 -10.36
CA GLN A 29 3.32 -13.67 -11.55
C GLN A 29 2.28 -13.12 -12.54
N LEU A 30 2.49 -11.89 -13.00
CA LEU A 30 1.63 -11.22 -13.97
C LEU A 30 2.42 -11.00 -15.28
N THR A 31 1.88 -11.50 -16.40
CA THR A 31 2.45 -11.27 -17.74
C THR A 31 1.63 -10.23 -18.48
N LEU A 32 2.29 -9.24 -19.07
CA LEU A 32 1.66 -8.17 -19.84
C LEU A 32 2.34 -8.06 -21.21
N GLU A 33 1.53 -7.98 -22.27
CA GLU A 33 2.01 -7.72 -23.62
C GLU A 33 1.94 -6.21 -23.91
N LEU A 34 3.09 -5.58 -24.12
CA LEU A 34 3.21 -4.15 -24.38
C LEU A 34 4.09 -3.90 -25.61
N PRO A 35 3.86 -2.80 -26.37
CA PRO A 35 4.74 -2.43 -27.48
C PRO A 35 6.17 -2.17 -26.98
N ARG A 36 7.17 -2.77 -27.64
CA ARG A 36 8.59 -2.63 -27.23
C ARG A 36 9.07 -1.17 -27.25
N GLN A 37 8.47 -0.33 -28.08
CA GLN A 37 8.78 1.09 -28.21
C GLN A 37 8.46 1.90 -26.93
N LEU A 38 7.65 1.35 -26.03
CA LEU A 38 7.28 1.98 -24.77
C LEU A 38 8.54 2.27 -23.92
N PHE A 39 9.45 1.29 -23.79
CA PHE A 39 10.70 1.43 -23.02
C PHE A 39 11.58 2.57 -23.55
N SER A 40 11.60 2.74 -24.88
CA SER A 40 12.31 3.85 -25.52
C SER A 40 11.65 5.20 -25.26
N ALA A 41 10.30 5.25 -25.24
CA ALA A 41 9.56 6.48 -24.95
C ALA A 41 9.77 6.95 -23.49
N PHE A 42 9.81 6.02 -22.54
CA PHE A 42 10.08 6.31 -21.13
C PHE A 42 11.57 6.43 -20.79
N ARG A 43 12.47 6.01 -21.70
CA ARG A 43 13.92 5.92 -21.48
C ARG A 43 14.27 5.09 -20.24
N GLN A 44 13.58 3.98 -20.08
CA GLN A 44 13.71 3.08 -18.93
C GLN A 44 13.96 1.66 -19.41
N GLU A 45 14.77 0.92 -18.66
CA GLU A 45 14.85 -0.53 -18.84
C GLU A 45 13.56 -1.21 -18.35
N PRO A 46 13.24 -2.43 -18.81
CA PRO A 46 11.98 -3.10 -18.47
C PRO A 46 11.70 -3.21 -16.98
N GLU A 47 12.71 -3.49 -16.16
CA GLU A 47 12.57 -3.63 -14.70
C GLU A 47 12.20 -2.29 -14.04
N GLU A 48 12.85 -1.20 -14.45
CA GLU A 48 12.55 0.15 -13.96
C GLU A 48 11.15 0.59 -14.36
N PHE A 49 10.75 0.28 -15.60
CA PHE A 49 9.41 0.56 -16.09
C PHE A 49 8.35 -0.20 -15.29
N LEU A 50 8.57 -1.50 -15.02
CA LEU A 50 7.65 -2.31 -14.22
C LEU A 50 7.52 -1.78 -12.79
N ALA A 51 8.62 -1.37 -12.16
CA ALA A 51 8.59 -0.74 -10.84
C ALA A 51 7.81 0.58 -10.86
N ALA A 52 8.03 1.42 -11.88
CA ALA A 52 7.30 2.68 -12.05
C ALA A 52 5.79 2.46 -12.28
N MET A 53 5.43 1.46 -13.09
CA MET A 53 4.04 1.10 -13.37
C MET A 53 3.33 0.56 -12.11
N ARG A 54 4.01 -0.31 -11.35
CA ARG A 54 3.52 -0.86 -10.08
C ARG A 54 3.30 0.25 -9.04
N LEU A 55 4.21 1.21 -8.95
CA LEU A 55 4.04 2.40 -8.11
C LEU A 55 2.85 3.25 -8.57
N ALA A 56 2.74 3.54 -9.87
CA ALA A 56 1.64 4.33 -10.40
C ALA A 56 0.26 3.69 -10.11
N ALA A 57 0.15 2.37 -10.25
CA ALA A 57 -1.05 1.62 -9.89
C ALA A 57 -1.36 1.72 -8.38
N ALA A 58 -0.36 1.50 -7.52
CA ALA A 58 -0.52 1.61 -6.07
C ALA A 58 -0.97 3.02 -5.63
N VAL A 59 -0.40 4.07 -6.21
CA VAL A 59 -0.83 5.45 -5.97
C VAL A 59 -2.26 5.65 -6.40
N LYS A 60 -2.65 5.17 -7.59
CA LYS A 60 -4.02 5.34 -8.08
C LYS A 60 -5.04 4.63 -7.21
N TRP A 61 -4.73 3.42 -6.73
CA TRP A 61 -5.60 2.68 -5.83
C TRP A 61 -5.70 3.31 -4.44
N TYR A 62 -4.63 3.93 -3.95
CA TYR A 62 -4.69 4.72 -2.72
C TYR A 62 -5.56 5.98 -2.90
N GLU A 63 -5.32 6.75 -3.98
CA GLU A 63 -6.07 7.97 -4.30
C GLU A 63 -7.56 7.70 -4.46
N THR A 64 -7.93 6.57 -5.07
CA THR A 64 -9.33 6.17 -5.27
C THR A 64 -9.90 5.36 -4.11
N GLU A 65 -9.24 5.37 -2.96
CA GLU A 65 -9.63 4.72 -1.71
C GLU A 65 -9.86 3.20 -1.78
N GLN A 66 -9.35 2.54 -2.83
CA GLN A 66 -9.41 1.09 -2.99
C GLN A 66 -8.41 0.38 -2.08
N LEU A 67 -7.29 1.04 -1.75
CA LEU A 67 -6.26 0.51 -0.86
C LEU A 67 -5.93 1.48 0.26
N SER A 68 -5.63 0.92 1.44
CA SER A 68 -5.02 1.68 2.52
C SER A 68 -3.59 2.09 2.13
N GLN A 69 -3.09 3.16 2.76
CA GLN A 69 -1.72 3.64 2.53
C GLN A 69 -0.67 2.54 2.78
N ALA A 70 -0.83 1.75 3.85
CA ALA A 70 0.09 0.68 4.20
C ALA A 70 0.10 -0.42 3.13
N LYS A 71 -1.08 -0.81 2.62
CA LYS A 71 -1.19 -1.83 1.57
C LYS A 71 -0.68 -1.32 0.22
N ALA A 72 -0.91 -0.06 -0.11
CA ALA A 72 -0.36 0.56 -1.31
C ALA A 72 1.17 0.63 -1.26
N ALA A 73 1.78 0.95 -0.11
CA ALA A 73 3.23 0.92 0.06
C ALA A 73 3.81 -0.50 -0.10
N GLU A 74 3.19 -1.50 0.53
CA GLU A 74 3.55 -2.92 0.37
C GLU A 74 3.47 -3.34 -1.11
N ILE A 75 2.36 -3.04 -1.78
CA ILE A 75 2.18 -3.32 -3.20
C ILE A 75 3.16 -2.54 -4.04
N ALA A 76 3.57 -1.32 -3.69
CA ALA A 76 4.60 -0.58 -4.41
C ALA A 76 6.02 -1.15 -4.17
N GLY A 77 6.21 -1.96 -3.13
CA GLY A 77 7.53 -2.48 -2.74
C GLY A 77 8.37 -1.42 -2.03
N LEU A 78 7.70 -0.47 -1.39
CA LEU A 78 8.31 0.66 -0.72
C LEU A 78 8.02 0.60 0.78
N SER A 79 8.91 1.17 1.58
CA SER A 79 8.56 1.52 2.95
C SER A 79 7.42 2.55 2.96
N ARG A 80 6.72 2.64 4.09
CA ARG A 80 5.66 3.64 4.27
C ARG A 80 6.16 5.07 4.02
N ALA A 81 7.39 5.38 4.43
CA ALA A 81 7.99 6.71 4.26
C ALA A 81 8.32 7.01 2.78
N GLU A 82 8.90 6.05 2.07
CA GLU A 82 9.19 6.17 0.63
C GLU A 82 7.90 6.32 -0.18
N PHE A 83 6.85 5.57 0.16
CA PHE A 83 5.56 5.71 -0.49
C PHE A 83 4.95 7.10 -0.29
N LEU A 84 4.99 7.63 0.95
CA LEU A 84 4.55 9.00 1.23
C LEU A 84 5.31 10.04 0.42
N ALA A 85 6.63 9.90 0.31
CA ALA A 85 7.45 10.78 -0.51
C ALA A 85 7.12 10.64 -2.00
N ALA A 86 6.74 9.45 -2.46
CA ALA A 86 6.37 9.21 -3.85
C ALA A 86 5.03 9.86 -4.22
N LEU A 87 4.07 10.00 -3.30
CA LEU A 87 2.75 10.59 -3.58
C LEU A 87 2.85 12.02 -4.15
N ASP A 88 3.83 12.79 -3.69
CA ASP A 88 4.10 14.15 -4.17
C ASP A 88 4.34 14.20 -5.69
N ARG A 89 5.07 13.21 -6.23
CA ARG A 89 5.35 13.10 -7.67
C ARG A 89 4.10 12.88 -8.52
N PHE A 90 3.02 12.42 -7.91
CA PHE A 90 1.74 12.18 -8.55
C PHE A 90 0.69 13.25 -8.20
N GLY A 91 1.04 14.26 -7.41
CA GLY A 91 0.10 15.29 -6.96
C GLY A 91 -0.99 14.76 -6.03
N VAL A 92 -0.75 13.62 -5.37
CA VAL A 92 -1.72 13.00 -4.45
C VAL A 92 -1.41 13.43 -3.03
N THR A 93 -2.40 13.95 -2.32
CA THR A 93 -2.25 14.29 -0.91
C THR A 93 -2.14 13.04 -0.04
N PRO A 94 -1.18 12.96 0.89
CA PRO A 94 -1.10 11.88 1.88
C PRO A 94 -2.16 12.02 2.99
N PHE A 95 -2.80 13.19 3.08
CA PHE A 95 -3.81 13.49 4.09
C PHE A 95 -5.20 13.21 3.52
N ARG A 96 -5.86 12.20 4.08
CA ARG A 96 -7.31 12.03 3.93
C ARG A 96 -7.99 12.96 4.93
N ILE A 97 -8.27 14.17 4.49
CA ILE A 97 -9.18 15.07 5.18
C ILE A 97 -10.37 15.24 4.25
N THR A 98 -11.55 14.79 4.68
CA THR A 98 -12.77 15.04 3.90
C THR A 98 -13.26 16.46 4.14
N ALA A 99 -14.00 17.03 3.19
CA ALA A 99 -14.62 18.34 3.39
C ALA A 99 -15.54 18.36 4.62
N SER A 100 -16.20 17.23 4.94
CA SER A 100 -16.99 17.07 6.15
C SER A 100 -16.15 17.13 7.42
N ASP A 101 -14.94 16.54 7.43
CA ASP A 101 -14.04 16.59 8.59
C ASP A 101 -13.58 18.03 8.85
N LEU A 102 -13.25 18.79 7.80
CA LEU A 102 -12.88 20.21 7.91
C LEU A 102 -14.03 21.06 8.46
N ILE A 103 -15.25 20.81 8.00
CA ILE A 103 -16.43 21.56 8.45
C ILE A 103 -16.72 21.24 9.92
N HIS A 104 -16.59 19.98 10.32
CA HIS A 104 -16.83 19.57 11.70
C HIS A 104 -15.81 20.17 12.68
N GLU A 105 -14.53 20.21 12.30
CA GLU A 105 -13.47 20.89 13.07
C GLU A 105 -13.72 22.40 13.17
N ALA A 106 -14.11 23.04 12.06
CA ALA A 106 -14.42 24.47 12.03
C ALA A 106 -15.65 24.82 12.90
N GLN A 107 -16.67 23.97 12.92
CA GLN A 107 -17.88 24.18 13.72
C GLN A 107 -17.66 23.94 15.22
N SER A 108 -16.87 22.93 15.58
CA SER A 108 -16.53 22.62 16.97
C SER A 108 -15.78 23.76 17.68
N SER A 109 -15.01 24.56 16.93
CA SER A 109 -14.28 25.71 17.48
C SER A 109 -15.15 26.93 17.84
N TYR A 110 -16.43 26.96 17.45
CA TYR A 110 -17.37 28.04 17.80
C TYR A 110 -18.31 27.69 18.96
N ASP A 111 -18.19 26.49 19.53
CA ASP A 111 -19.08 25.97 20.59
C ASP A 111 -18.42 25.97 21.99
N THR A 112 -17.40 26.81 22.23
CA THR A 112 -16.83 27.09 23.56
C THR A 112 -17.17 28.51 24.01
#